data_AF-A0A377XFC9-F1
#
_entry.id   AF-A0A377XFC9-F1
#
_cell.length_a   1.000
_cell.length_b   1.000
_cell.length_c   1.000
_cell.angle_alpha   90.00
_cell.angle_beta   90.00
_cell.angle_gamma   90.00
#
_symmetry.space_group_name_H-M   'P 1'
#
loop_
_entity.id
_entity.type
_entity.pdbx_description
1 polymer ?
#
loop_
_entity_poly.entity_id
_entity_poly.type
_entity_poly.pdbx_seq_one_letter_code
_entity_poly.pdbx_strand_id
1 'polypeptide(L)'
;MMKIKTRVFSQRGLASALGWDSSQAAARLSNFTEGGFLNPFVNNEIPELLRGALKFKNPHTPGYMIGYPATILADLCDAILAADAKGVLKKGQEELARRALLLVRGFARVGIVALVDEATGYQRIRERDSLAKILEAFVAKELQPWVHTFSPDYYEQLCRLRGIPYPPQKRNFPAYFGTLTNKIVYDRLAPGLRDELKLAASKSKKSGRLHQHLTQEIGHPKLREHLSSVVTIMKLSGDYDDFGK
;
A
#
# COMPACT_ATOMS: atom_id res chain seq x y z
N MET A 1 2.28 -13.01 21.78
CA MET A 1 3.20 -13.48 20.71
C MET A 1 3.74 -12.25 20.00
N MET A 2 5.01 -11.88 20.24
CA MET A 2 5.61 -10.65 19.71
C MET A 2 5.80 -10.80 18.20
N LYS A 3 5.10 -9.99 17.39
CA LYS A 3 5.28 -9.99 15.93
C LYS A 3 6.57 -9.25 15.60
N ILE A 4 7.66 -9.99 15.43
CA ILE A 4 8.92 -9.46 14.94
C ILE A 4 8.71 -9.00 13.49
N LYS A 5 8.96 -7.71 13.22
CA LYS A 5 8.87 -7.11 11.87
C LYS A 5 10.23 -7.20 11.19
N THR A 6 10.61 -8.39 10.72
CA THR A 6 11.85 -8.61 9.97
C THR A 6 11.56 -8.78 8.49
N ARG A 7 12.32 -8.08 7.64
CA ARG A 7 12.31 -8.30 6.18
C ARG A 7 13.15 -9.54 5.90
N VAL A 8 12.56 -10.53 5.23
CA VAL A 8 13.22 -11.80 4.94
C VAL A 8 13.10 -12.15 3.46
N PHE A 9 14.13 -12.82 2.93
CA PHE A 9 13.99 -13.60 1.72
C PHE A 9 13.69 -15.05 2.09
N SER A 10 12.83 -15.72 1.32
CA SER A 10 12.71 -17.17 1.45
C SER A 10 14.00 -17.85 0.98
N GLN A 11 14.31 -19.01 1.54
CA GLN A 11 15.47 -19.81 1.13
C GLN A 11 15.52 -20.04 -0.39
N ARG A 12 14.36 -20.37 -0.98
CA ARG A 12 14.22 -20.56 -2.44
C ARG A 12 14.37 -19.25 -3.20
N GLY A 13 13.88 -18.14 -2.65
CA GLY A 13 14.03 -16.80 -3.22
C GLY A 13 15.50 -16.38 -3.31
N LEU A 14 16.30 -16.62 -2.27
CA LEU A 14 17.75 -16.39 -2.30
C LEU A 14 18.43 -17.19 -3.40
N ALA A 15 18.11 -18.50 -3.49
CA ALA A 15 18.67 -19.35 -4.53
C ALA A 15 18.30 -18.86 -5.94
N SER A 16 17.03 -18.50 -6.14
CA SER A 16 16.56 -17.96 -7.42
C SER A 16 17.18 -16.61 -7.77
N ALA A 17 17.49 -15.76 -6.79
CA ALA A 17 18.14 -14.47 -7.05
C ALA A 17 19.55 -14.64 -7.62
N LEU A 18 20.30 -15.61 -7.11
CA LEU A 18 21.61 -16.03 -7.64
C LEU A 18 21.45 -16.99 -8.85
N GLY A 19 20.19 -17.32 -9.18
CA GLY A 19 19.71 -18.22 -10.21
C GLY A 19 20.27 -19.62 -10.16
N TRP A 20 20.33 -20.15 -8.94
CA TRP A 20 20.38 -21.56 -8.65
C TRP A 20 18.99 -22.19 -8.70
N ASP A 21 18.96 -23.50 -8.89
CA ASP A 21 17.74 -24.28 -8.72
C ASP A 21 17.24 -24.18 -7.26
N SER A 22 15.96 -23.84 -7.09
CA SER A 22 15.32 -23.70 -5.78
C SER A 22 15.36 -24.98 -4.94
N SER A 23 15.40 -26.16 -5.56
CA SER A 23 15.53 -27.45 -4.87
C SER A 23 16.90 -27.64 -4.24
N GLN A 24 17.95 -27.03 -4.81
CA GLN A 24 19.32 -27.11 -4.32
C GLN A 24 19.68 -25.99 -3.34
N ALA A 25 18.73 -25.13 -2.97
CA ALA A 25 18.99 -23.93 -2.17
C ALA A 25 19.77 -24.21 -0.88
N ALA A 26 19.39 -25.24 -0.12
CA ALA A 26 20.10 -25.60 1.13
C ALA A 26 21.56 -25.99 0.87
N ALA A 27 21.79 -26.86 -0.11
CA ALA A 27 23.12 -27.34 -0.49
C ALA A 27 24.01 -26.24 -1.10
N ARG A 28 23.40 -25.23 -1.73
CA ARG A 28 24.16 -24.08 -2.25
C ARG A 28 24.55 -23.12 -1.15
N LEU A 29 23.64 -22.85 -0.20
CA LEU A 29 23.90 -21.98 0.95
C LEU A 29 24.97 -22.57 1.89
N SER A 30 25.09 -23.89 1.99
CA SER A 30 26.16 -24.53 2.77
C SER A 30 27.57 -24.28 2.20
N ASN A 31 27.72 -23.75 0.98
CA ASN A 31 29.04 -23.33 0.49
C ASN A 31 29.58 -22.08 1.20
N PHE A 32 28.72 -21.36 1.93
CA PHE A 32 29.03 -20.16 2.70
C PHE A 32 29.14 -20.45 4.21
N THR A 33 29.15 -21.73 4.57
CA THR A 33 29.40 -22.19 5.94
C THR A 33 30.73 -22.94 5.99
N GLU A 34 31.14 -23.36 7.19
CA GLU A 34 32.36 -24.14 7.41
C GLU A 34 32.44 -25.34 6.44
N GLY A 35 33.59 -25.49 5.77
CA GLY A 35 33.84 -26.55 4.78
C GLY A 35 33.44 -26.23 3.33
N GLY A 36 32.75 -25.11 3.09
CA GLY A 36 32.41 -24.65 1.75
C GLY A 36 33.56 -23.95 1.03
N PHE A 37 33.62 -24.05 -0.31
CA PHE A 37 34.68 -23.41 -1.10
C PHE A 37 34.63 -21.87 -1.09
N LEU A 38 33.48 -21.28 -0.75
CA LEU A 38 33.34 -19.83 -0.61
C LEU A 38 33.65 -19.34 0.80
N ASN A 39 33.75 -20.23 1.79
CA ASN A 39 33.99 -19.91 3.20
C ASN A 39 35.13 -18.88 3.44
N PRO A 40 36.27 -18.91 2.70
CA PRO A 40 37.33 -17.91 2.88
C PRO A 40 36.94 -16.46 2.54
N PHE A 41 35.81 -16.27 1.84
CA PHE A 41 35.32 -14.97 1.36
C PHE A 41 34.05 -14.50 2.09
N VAL A 42 33.58 -15.31 3.04
CA VAL A 42 32.38 -15.05 3.82
C VAL A 42 32.72 -14.11 4.98
N ASN A 43 31.91 -13.08 5.20
CA ASN A 43 32.04 -12.23 6.39
C ASN A 43 31.55 -12.98 7.66
N ASN A 44 31.87 -12.46 8.85
CA ASN A 44 31.47 -13.12 10.09
C ASN A 44 29.94 -13.18 10.30
N GLU A 45 29.17 -12.36 9.56
CA GLU A 45 27.72 -12.24 9.71
C GLU A 45 26.96 -13.37 8.99
N ILE A 46 27.38 -13.79 7.79
CA ILE A 46 26.65 -14.80 7.00
C ILE A 46 26.39 -16.09 7.77
N PRO A 47 27.36 -16.73 8.47
CA PRO A 47 27.09 -17.96 9.21
C PRO A 47 26.05 -17.76 10.32
N GLU A 48 26.06 -16.60 10.99
CA GLU A 48 25.06 -16.26 12.01
C GLU A 48 23.69 -16.05 11.40
N LEU A 49 23.60 -15.32 10.27
CA LEU A 49 22.37 -15.09 9.54
C LEU A 49 21.77 -16.40 8.99
N LEU A 50 22.61 -17.33 8.52
CA LEU A 50 22.18 -18.66 8.08
C LEU A 50 21.69 -19.52 9.25
N ARG A 51 22.35 -19.48 10.42
CA ARG A 51 21.87 -20.18 11.62
C ARG A 51 20.58 -19.57 12.18
N GLY A 52 20.40 -18.26 12.02
CA GLY A 52 19.23 -17.48 12.46
C GLY A 52 17.99 -17.61 11.57
N ALA A 53 17.84 -18.72 10.84
CA ALA A 53 16.73 -18.94 9.92
C ALA A 53 15.36 -18.83 10.61
N LEU A 54 14.46 -18.03 10.03
CA LEU A 54 13.13 -17.77 10.55
C LEU A 54 12.08 -18.61 9.82
N LYS A 55 11.12 -19.17 10.57
CA LYS A 55 9.92 -19.77 9.98
C LYS A 55 8.85 -18.71 9.82
N PHE A 56 8.34 -18.53 8.60
CA PHE A 56 7.27 -17.58 8.32
C PHE A 56 6.19 -18.21 7.42
N LYS A 57 4.99 -17.61 7.41
CA LYS A 57 3.90 -17.99 6.51
C LYS A 57 3.78 -16.95 5.40
N ASN A 58 3.68 -17.41 4.16
CA ASN A 58 3.31 -16.56 3.04
C ASN A 58 1.78 -16.57 2.90
N PRO A 59 1.10 -15.42 2.86
CA PRO A 59 -0.36 -15.36 2.64
C PRO A 59 -0.83 -16.10 1.38
N HIS A 60 0.03 -16.23 0.37
CA HIS A 60 -0.30 -16.80 -0.93
C HIS A 60 0.13 -18.26 -1.10
N THR A 61 0.81 -18.86 -0.12
CA THR A 61 1.30 -20.24 -0.25
C THR A 61 1.04 -21.03 1.03
N PRO A 62 0.42 -22.22 0.94
CA PRO A 62 0.22 -23.08 2.09
C PRO A 62 1.54 -23.50 2.75
N GLY A 63 1.55 -23.55 4.09
CA GLY A 63 2.67 -24.06 4.88
C GLY A 63 3.65 -23.01 5.40
N TYR A 64 4.61 -23.47 6.21
CA TYR A 64 5.71 -22.65 6.71
C TYR A 64 6.88 -22.67 5.74
N MET A 65 7.51 -21.52 5.55
CA MET A 65 8.72 -21.35 4.77
C MET A 65 9.89 -20.98 5.69
N ILE A 66 11.08 -21.36 5.24
CA ILE A 66 12.34 -20.89 5.83
C ILE A 66 12.72 -19.59 5.14
N GLY A 67 13.02 -18.57 5.95
CA GLY A 67 13.52 -17.29 5.47
C GLY A 67 14.73 -16.82 6.25
N TYR A 68 15.54 -15.99 5.60
CA TYR A 68 16.73 -15.39 6.16
C TYR A 68 16.59 -13.86 6.10
N PRO A 69 17.23 -13.10 7.00
CA PRO A 69 17.22 -11.64 6.93
C PRO A 69 17.61 -11.15 5.52
N ALA A 70 16.87 -10.17 5.00
CA ALA A 70 17.01 -9.77 3.60
C ALA A 70 18.42 -9.26 3.23
N THR A 71 19.17 -8.75 4.21
CA THR A 71 20.55 -8.27 4.05
C THR A 71 21.51 -9.37 3.58
N ILE A 72 21.26 -10.63 3.95
CA ILE A 72 22.13 -11.76 3.61
C ILE A 72 22.39 -11.87 2.11
N LEU A 73 21.44 -11.45 1.25
CA LEU A 73 21.63 -11.52 -0.20
C LEU A 73 22.78 -10.62 -0.66
N ALA A 74 22.96 -9.45 -0.05
CA ALA A 74 24.09 -8.57 -0.35
C ALA A 74 25.40 -9.23 0.09
N ASP A 75 25.44 -9.78 1.32
CA ASP A 75 26.62 -10.45 1.85
C ASP A 75 27.04 -11.66 0.98
N LEU A 76 26.07 -12.47 0.52
CA LEU A 76 26.32 -13.59 -0.38
C LEU A 76 26.88 -13.09 -1.73
N CYS A 77 26.38 -11.98 -2.26
CA CYS A 77 26.91 -11.39 -3.49
C CYS A 77 28.36 -10.94 -3.30
N ASP A 78 28.68 -10.27 -2.19
CA ASP A 78 30.02 -9.79 -1.88
C ASP A 78 31.02 -10.96 -1.75
N ALA A 79 30.63 -12.04 -1.06
CA ALA A 79 31.46 -13.24 -0.96
C ALA A 79 31.72 -13.90 -2.33
N ILE A 80 30.71 -13.95 -3.20
CA ILE A 80 30.86 -14.45 -4.58
C ILE A 80 31.83 -13.56 -5.38
N LEU A 81 31.68 -12.23 -5.31
CA LEU A 81 32.53 -11.29 -6.03
C LEU A 81 33.97 -11.29 -5.52
N ALA A 82 34.17 -11.45 -4.21
CA ALA A 82 35.50 -11.62 -3.62
C ALA A 82 36.18 -12.92 -4.09
N ALA A 83 35.42 -14.02 -4.17
CA ALA A 83 35.92 -15.28 -4.71
C ALA A 83 36.28 -15.18 -6.20
N ASP A 84 35.47 -14.47 -6.98
CA ASP A 84 35.70 -14.20 -8.40
C ASP A 84 36.97 -13.36 -8.61
N ALA A 85 37.14 -12.30 -7.81
CA ALA A 85 38.32 -11.43 -7.85
C ALA A 85 39.64 -12.17 -7.52
N LYS A 86 39.55 -13.32 -6.82
CA LYS A 86 40.70 -14.21 -6.55
C LYS A 86 40.83 -15.37 -7.52
N GLY A 87 39.97 -15.45 -8.54
CA GLY A 87 39.99 -16.52 -9.54
C GLY A 87 39.64 -17.91 -8.99
N VAL A 88 38.95 -17.98 -7.85
CA VAL A 88 38.59 -19.25 -7.19
C VAL A 88 37.34 -19.89 -7.81
N LEU A 89 36.51 -19.09 -8.50
CA LEU A 89 35.33 -19.61 -9.19
C LEU A 89 35.74 -20.52 -10.36
N LYS A 90 35.03 -21.65 -10.50
CA LYS A 90 35.30 -22.65 -11.54
C LYS A 90 34.89 -22.13 -12.92
N LYS A 91 35.54 -22.65 -13.98
CA LYS A 91 35.07 -22.49 -15.37
C LYS A 91 33.59 -22.94 -15.44
N GLY A 92 32.69 -22.01 -15.77
CA GLY A 92 31.23 -22.19 -15.74
C GLY A 92 30.48 -21.47 -14.61
N GLN A 93 31.17 -20.87 -13.64
CA GLN A 93 30.57 -20.04 -12.58
C GLN A 93 30.63 -18.52 -12.86
N GLU A 94 31.13 -18.12 -14.03
CA GLU A 94 31.21 -16.70 -14.45
C GLU A 94 29.85 -15.99 -14.40
N GLU A 95 28.79 -16.70 -14.79
CA GLU A 95 27.42 -16.18 -14.74
C GLU A 95 26.94 -15.92 -13.31
N LEU A 96 27.44 -16.66 -12.32
CA LEU A 96 27.14 -16.44 -10.90
C LEU A 96 27.72 -15.09 -10.42
N ALA A 97 28.98 -14.81 -10.74
CA ALA A 97 29.63 -13.54 -10.44
C ALA A 97 28.95 -12.38 -11.16
N ARG A 98 28.61 -12.55 -12.45
CA ARG A 98 27.89 -11.53 -13.23
C ARG A 98 26.54 -11.18 -12.61
N ARG A 99 25.79 -12.17 -12.12
CA ARG A 99 24.51 -11.96 -11.42
C ARG A 99 24.69 -11.26 -10.09
N ALA A 100 25.66 -11.71 -9.28
CA ALA A 100 25.99 -11.04 -8.02
C ALA A 100 26.33 -9.55 -8.24
N LEU A 101 27.15 -9.24 -9.26
CA LEU A 101 27.49 -7.86 -9.63
C LEU A 101 26.26 -7.05 -10.03
N LEU A 102 25.36 -7.64 -10.83
CA LEU A 102 24.14 -6.97 -11.25
C LEU A 102 23.22 -6.66 -10.05
N LEU A 103 23.08 -7.60 -9.12
CA LEU A 103 22.31 -7.42 -7.89
C LEU A 103 22.89 -6.29 -7.03
N VAL A 104 24.20 -6.31 -6.75
CA VAL A 104 24.88 -5.26 -5.96
C VAL A 104 24.72 -3.89 -6.61
N ARG A 105 24.85 -3.78 -7.95
CA ARG A 105 24.59 -2.54 -8.68
C ARG A 105 23.14 -2.06 -8.56
N GLY A 106 22.19 -2.99 -8.59
CA GLY A 106 20.77 -2.70 -8.37
C GLY A 106 20.52 -2.18 -6.96
N PHE A 107 21.07 -2.86 -5.94
CA PHE A 107 20.95 -2.46 -4.54
C PHE A 107 21.57 -1.09 -4.28
N ALA A 108 22.74 -0.80 -4.84
CA ALA A 108 23.38 0.50 -4.70
C ALA A 108 22.49 1.63 -5.23
N ARG A 109 21.85 1.46 -6.40
CA ARG A 109 20.93 2.46 -6.95
C ARG A 109 19.72 2.68 -6.05
N VAL A 110 19.11 1.61 -5.56
CA VAL A 110 17.94 1.71 -4.65
C VAL A 110 18.37 2.32 -3.31
N GLY A 111 19.54 1.96 -2.79
CA GLY A 111 20.10 2.51 -1.57
C GLY A 111 20.37 4.00 -1.65
N ILE A 112 20.96 4.48 -2.76
CA ILE A 112 21.18 5.92 -3.00
C ILE A 112 19.85 6.68 -3.02
N VAL A 113 18.84 6.17 -3.75
CA VAL A 113 17.50 6.79 -3.79
C VAL A 113 16.89 6.83 -2.40
N ALA A 114 16.92 5.72 -1.66
CA ALA A 114 16.37 5.65 -0.31
C ALA A 114 17.08 6.61 0.67
N LEU A 115 18.41 6.77 0.56
CA LEU A 115 19.17 7.72 1.38
C LEU A 115 18.82 9.17 1.05
N VAL A 116 18.66 9.50 -0.23
CA VAL A 116 18.19 10.84 -0.66
C VAL A 116 16.78 11.09 -0.16
N ASP A 117 15.88 10.11 -0.29
CA ASP A 117 14.48 10.22 0.15
C ASP A 117 14.40 10.45 1.67
N GLU A 118 15.23 9.75 2.46
CA GLU A 118 15.30 9.93 3.91
C GLU A 118 15.88 11.30 4.29
N ALA A 119 17.00 11.70 3.66
CA ALA A 119 17.68 12.97 3.95
C ALA A 119 16.84 14.20 3.57
N THR A 120 16.05 14.10 2.49
CA THR A 120 15.18 15.18 2.01
C THR A 120 13.78 15.12 2.62
N GLY A 121 13.42 13.99 3.25
CA GLY A 121 12.04 13.70 3.65
C GLY A 121 11.09 13.58 2.45
N TYR A 122 11.59 13.33 1.23
CA TYR A 122 10.83 13.31 -0.02
C TYR A 122 9.62 12.37 0.06
N GLN A 123 9.73 11.24 0.76
CA GLN A 123 8.61 10.31 0.94
C GLN A 123 7.38 10.97 1.56
N ARG A 124 7.58 11.82 2.58
CA ARG A 124 6.49 12.55 3.26
C ARG A 124 5.93 13.66 2.37
N ILE A 125 6.80 14.33 1.62
CA ILE A 125 6.42 15.42 0.71
C ILE A 125 5.60 14.87 -0.46
N ARG A 126 6.04 13.76 -1.07
CA ARG A 126 5.35 13.11 -2.20
C ARG A 126 3.95 12.64 -1.82
N GLU A 127 3.80 11.99 -0.66
CA GLU A 127 2.49 11.55 -0.18
C GLU A 127 1.56 12.76 0.03
N ARG A 128 2.04 13.80 0.70
CA ARG A 128 1.29 15.04 0.93
C ARG A 128 0.92 15.75 -0.37
N ASP A 129 1.86 15.88 -1.31
CA ASP A 129 1.65 16.58 -2.58
C ASP A 129 0.71 15.79 -3.50
N SER A 130 0.77 14.47 -3.49
CA SER A 130 -0.16 13.63 -4.24
C SER A 130 -1.60 13.76 -3.72
N LEU A 131 -1.77 13.77 -2.39
CA LEU A 131 -3.06 13.98 -1.76
C LEU A 131 -3.58 15.40 -2.00
N ALA A 132 -2.71 16.41 -1.84
CA ALA A 132 -3.07 17.81 -2.07
C ALA A 132 -3.56 18.03 -3.50
N LYS A 133 -2.87 17.46 -4.50
CA LYS A 133 -3.30 17.53 -5.91
C LYS A 133 -4.66 16.88 -6.15
N ILE A 134 -4.94 15.74 -5.51
CA ILE A 134 -6.26 15.10 -5.58
C ILE A 134 -7.32 16.03 -4.98
N LEU A 135 -7.06 16.61 -3.81
CA LEU A 135 -8.02 17.46 -3.12
C LEU A 135 -8.25 18.78 -3.86
N GLU A 136 -7.22 19.40 -4.43
CA GLU A 136 -7.32 20.59 -5.28
C GLU A 136 -8.19 20.34 -6.52
N ALA A 137 -8.11 19.15 -7.12
CA ALA A 137 -8.96 18.79 -8.23
C ALA A 137 -10.44 18.67 -7.83
N PHE A 138 -10.73 18.29 -6.59
CA PHE A 138 -12.10 18.09 -6.09
C PHE A 138 -12.72 19.34 -5.45
N VAL A 139 -11.93 20.18 -4.77
CA VAL A 139 -12.44 21.29 -3.96
C VAL A 139 -12.35 22.60 -4.73
N ALA A 140 -13.50 23.26 -4.92
CA ALA A 140 -13.57 24.54 -5.60
C ALA A 140 -13.02 25.67 -4.72
N LYS A 141 -12.30 26.62 -5.36
CA LYS A 141 -11.79 27.83 -4.70
C LYS A 141 -12.91 28.77 -4.23
N GLU A 142 -14.04 28.74 -4.93
CA GLU A 142 -15.22 29.55 -4.64
C GLU A 142 -16.47 28.67 -4.52
N LEU A 143 -17.45 29.15 -3.76
CA LEU A 143 -18.72 28.47 -3.57
C LEU A 143 -19.48 28.36 -4.89
N GLN A 144 -19.81 27.14 -5.29
CA GLN A 144 -20.54 26.88 -6.53
C GLN A 144 -22.04 27.15 -6.39
N PRO A 145 -22.73 27.46 -7.51
CA PRO A 145 -24.18 27.54 -7.54
C PRO A 145 -24.82 26.27 -6.98
N TRP A 146 -25.98 26.42 -6.35
CA TRP A 146 -26.71 25.26 -5.83
C TRP A 146 -27.19 24.39 -7.00
N VAL A 147 -26.87 23.11 -6.94
CA VAL A 147 -27.34 22.11 -7.90
C VAL A 147 -28.01 20.99 -7.12
N HIS A 148 -29.19 20.56 -7.57
CA HIS A 148 -29.88 19.44 -6.98
C HIS A 148 -29.04 18.16 -7.11
N THR A 149 -28.43 17.74 -5.99
CA THR A 149 -27.37 16.72 -6.01
C THR A 149 -27.81 15.39 -5.38
N PHE A 150 -28.54 15.45 -4.27
CA PHE A 150 -29.06 14.26 -3.59
C PHE A 150 -30.50 14.03 -4.04
N SER A 151 -30.73 12.95 -4.80
CA SER A 151 -32.05 12.61 -5.31
C SER A 151 -32.99 12.08 -4.21
N PRO A 152 -34.32 12.15 -4.43
CA PRO A 152 -35.30 11.50 -3.55
C PRO A 152 -34.99 10.02 -3.29
N ASP A 153 -34.60 9.26 -4.33
CA ASP A 153 -34.19 7.85 -4.23
C ASP A 153 -33.14 7.60 -3.14
N TYR A 154 -32.17 8.49 -2.98
CA TYR A 154 -31.15 8.34 -1.93
C TYR A 154 -31.77 8.36 -0.54
N TYR A 155 -32.66 9.31 -0.28
CA TYR A 155 -33.31 9.44 1.03
C TYR A 155 -34.35 8.34 1.27
N GLU A 156 -35.08 7.94 0.22
CA GLU A 156 -36.03 6.83 0.28
C GLU A 156 -35.33 5.53 0.67
N GLN A 157 -34.24 5.18 -0.02
CA GLN A 157 -33.49 3.96 0.26
C GLN A 157 -32.78 4.02 1.62
N LEU A 158 -32.23 5.17 2.01
CA LEU A 158 -31.63 5.34 3.33
C LEU A 158 -32.66 5.20 4.45
N CYS A 159 -33.87 5.75 4.28
CA CYS A 159 -34.98 5.56 5.21
C CYS A 159 -35.40 4.08 5.29
N ARG A 160 -35.56 3.41 4.13
CA ARG A 160 -35.89 1.98 4.05
C ARG A 160 -34.91 1.14 4.86
N LEU A 161 -33.61 1.30 4.61
CA LEU A 161 -32.56 0.56 5.32
C LEU A 161 -32.52 0.87 6.82
N ARG A 162 -32.92 2.08 7.22
CA ARG A 162 -32.95 2.50 8.64
C ARG A 162 -34.29 2.23 9.33
N GLY A 163 -35.27 1.62 8.65
CA GLY A 163 -36.60 1.34 9.20
C GLY A 163 -37.42 2.60 9.51
N ILE A 164 -37.19 3.70 8.78
CA ILE A 164 -37.88 4.98 8.98
C ILE A 164 -38.92 5.19 7.88
N PRO A 165 -40.14 5.66 8.20
CA PRO A 165 -41.13 6.02 7.19
C PRO A 165 -40.60 7.09 6.21
N TYR A 166 -40.83 6.87 4.92
CA TYR A 166 -40.59 7.85 3.85
C TYR A 166 -41.90 8.12 3.10
N PRO A 167 -42.29 9.39 2.88
CA PRO A 167 -41.61 10.61 3.33
C PRO A 167 -41.63 10.75 4.87
N PRO A 168 -40.69 11.52 5.45
CA PRO A 168 -40.62 11.67 6.91
C PRO A 168 -41.89 12.35 7.45
N GLN A 169 -42.43 11.84 8.56
CA GLN A 169 -43.64 12.39 9.19
C GLN A 169 -43.46 13.83 9.70
N LYS A 170 -42.22 14.21 10.01
CA LYS A 170 -41.81 15.59 10.31
C LYS A 170 -41.09 16.16 9.10
N ARG A 171 -41.10 17.49 8.95
CA ARG A 171 -40.44 18.21 7.84
C ARG A 171 -38.95 17.88 7.67
N ASN A 172 -38.29 17.34 8.70
CA ASN A 172 -36.86 17.06 8.71
C ASN A 172 -36.57 15.57 8.98
N PHE A 173 -35.54 15.03 8.31
CA PHE A 173 -34.95 13.73 8.64
C PHE A 173 -34.27 13.76 10.02
N PRO A 174 -34.06 12.60 10.67
CA PRO A 174 -33.29 12.52 11.90
C PRO A 174 -31.90 13.14 11.75
N ALA A 175 -31.43 13.83 12.78
CA ALA A 175 -30.16 14.56 12.75
C ALA A 175 -28.94 13.68 12.36
N TYR A 176 -28.96 12.40 12.72
CA TYR A 176 -27.86 11.47 12.41
C TYR A 176 -27.73 11.15 10.90
N PHE A 177 -28.73 11.47 10.06
CA PHE A 177 -28.63 11.27 8.61
C PHE A 177 -27.46 12.05 8.01
N GLY A 178 -27.17 13.26 8.50
CA GLY A 178 -25.99 14.01 8.07
C GLY A 178 -24.68 13.26 8.36
N THR A 179 -24.60 12.62 9.52
CA THR A 179 -23.45 11.76 9.88
C THR A 179 -23.35 10.54 8.99
N LEU A 180 -24.48 9.93 8.62
CA LEU A 180 -24.50 8.82 7.67
C LEU A 180 -24.08 9.26 6.27
N THR A 181 -24.60 10.37 5.77
CA THR A 181 -24.20 10.92 4.47
C THR A 181 -22.71 11.25 4.45
N ASN A 182 -22.14 11.78 5.53
CA ASN A 182 -20.69 11.94 5.65
C ASN A 182 -19.94 10.62 5.48
N LYS A 183 -20.36 9.55 6.17
CA LYS A 183 -19.68 8.25 6.13
C LYS A 183 -19.86 7.48 4.82
N ILE A 184 -21.05 7.54 4.23
CA ILE A 184 -21.42 6.76 3.05
C ILE A 184 -20.97 7.46 1.77
N VAL A 185 -20.99 8.79 1.76
CA VAL A 185 -20.76 9.59 0.56
C VAL A 185 -19.41 10.30 0.65
N TYR A 186 -19.27 11.27 1.53
CA TYR A 186 -18.09 12.16 1.51
C TYR A 186 -16.78 11.46 1.93
N ASP A 187 -16.82 10.58 2.93
CA ASP A 187 -15.64 9.84 3.41
C ASP A 187 -15.15 8.79 2.39
N ARG A 188 -16.02 8.40 1.45
CA ARG A 188 -15.73 7.37 0.44
C ARG A 188 -15.38 7.95 -0.94
N LEU A 189 -15.48 9.27 -1.12
CA LEU A 189 -15.20 9.93 -2.40
C LEU A 189 -13.70 10.08 -2.67
N ALA A 190 -12.96 10.59 -1.69
CA ALA A 190 -11.50 10.67 -1.73
C ALA A 190 -10.94 10.81 -0.31
N PRO A 191 -9.72 10.31 -0.03
CA PRO A 191 -9.09 10.45 1.28
C PRO A 191 -9.03 11.92 1.71
N GLY A 192 -9.43 12.25 2.94
CA GLY A 192 -9.37 13.61 3.50
C GLY A 192 -10.37 14.62 2.91
N LEU A 193 -11.14 14.26 1.88
CA LEU A 193 -12.01 15.22 1.16
C LEU A 193 -13.06 15.87 2.05
N ARG A 194 -13.72 15.10 2.92
CA ARG A 194 -14.75 15.65 3.81
C ARG A 194 -14.20 16.78 4.67
N ASP A 195 -13.01 16.59 5.22
CA ASP A 195 -12.42 17.54 6.16
C ASP A 195 -11.97 18.81 5.43
N GLU A 196 -11.44 18.68 4.20
CA GLU A 196 -11.18 19.82 3.32
C GLU A 196 -12.47 20.56 2.91
N LEU A 197 -13.55 19.86 2.58
CA LEU A 197 -14.83 20.51 2.25
C LEU A 197 -15.40 21.27 3.46
N LYS A 198 -15.25 20.73 4.68
CA LYS A 198 -15.63 21.44 5.91
C LYS A 198 -14.75 22.67 6.15
N LEU A 199 -13.45 22.55 5.90
CA LEU A 199 -12.52 23.67 6.01
C LEU A 199 -12.89 24.77 5.00
N ALA A 200 -13.13 24.41 3.75
CA ALA A 200 -13.58 25.32 2.70
C ALA A 200 -14.92 26.00 3.07
N ALA A 201 -15.87 25.23 3.61
CA ALA A 201 -17.14 25.77 4.10
C ALA A 201 -16.96 26.76 5.26
N SER A 202 -16.05 26.47 6.20
CA SER A 202 -15.78 27.36 7.35
C SER A 202 -15.10 28.67 6.96
N LYS A 203 -14.26 28.65 5.91
CA LYS A 203 -13.56 29.83 5.38
C LYS A 203 -14.42 30.65 4.42
N SER A 204 -15.53 30.09 3.92
CA SER A 204 -16.40 30.75 2.96
C SER A 204 -17.19 31.89 3.61
N LYS A 205 -17.21 33.05 2.96
CA LYS A 205 -18.05 34.20 3.38
C LYS A 205 -19.54 33.91 3.23
N LYS A 206 -19.92 33.00 2.32
CA LYS A 206 -21.31 32.59 2.07
C LYS A 206 -21.51 31.20 2.63
N SER A 207 -22.56 31.04 3.45
CA SER A 207 -23.00 29.72 3.91
C SER A 207 -23.44 28.86 2.72
N GLY A 208 -22.94 27.63 2.64
CA GLY A 208 -23.23 26.70 1.57
C GLY A 208 -23.23 25.25 2.05
N ARG A 209 -23.85 24.36 1.27
CA ARG A 209 -23.81 22.91 1.52
C ARG A 209 -22.45 22.35 1.08
N LEU A 210 -21.99 21.25 1.68
CA LEU A 210 -20.68 20.65 1.36
C LEU A 210 -20.50 20.36 -0.15
N HIS A 211 -21.53 19.87 -0.84
CA HIS A 211 -21.45 19.60 -2.28
C HIS A 211 -21.25 20.86 -3.14
N GLN A 212 -21.56 22.06 -2.64
CA GLN A 212 -21.32 23.33 -3.34
C GLN A 212 -19.85 23.76 -3.25
N HIS A 213 -19.03 23.09 -2.44
CA HIS A 213 -17.59 23.32 -2.40
C HIS A 213 -16.82 22.36 -3.32
N LEU A 214 -17.51 21.57 -4.15
CA LEU A 214 -16.90 20.71 -5.14
C LEU A 214 -16.68 21.44 -6.46
N THR A 215 -15.61 21.11 -7.18
CA THR A 215 -15.38 21.59 -8.55
C THR A 215 -16.46 21.05 -9.50
N GLN A 216 -16.81 21.84 -10.52
CA GLN A 216 -17.78 21.41 -11.53
C GLN A 216 -17.21 20.35 -12.48
N GLU A 217 -15.90 20.38 -12.73
CA GLU A 217 -15.24 19.49 -13.70
C GLU A 217 -14.98 18.08 -13.17
N ILE A 218 -14.66 17.95 -11.87
CA ILE A 218 -14.21 16.67 -11.29
C ILE A 218 -15.04 16.30 -10.06
N GLY A 219 -15.10 17.20 -9.07
CA GLY A 219 -15.68 16.89 -7.77
C GLY A 219 -17.18 16.57 -7.83
N HIS A 220 -17.97 17.41 -8.51
CA HIS A 220 -19.41 17.20 -8.63
C HIS A 220 -19.78 16.00 -9.52
N PRO A 221 -19.17 15.80 -10.71
CA PRO A 221 -19.36 14.58 -11.50
C PRO A 221 -19.05 13.31 -10.71
N LYS A 222 -17.94 13.27 -9.97
CA LYS A 222 -17.57 12.11 -9.14
C LYS A 222 -18.53 11.89 -7.97
N LEU A 223 -19.03 12.95 -7.35
CA LEU A 223 -20.09 12.86 -6.36
C LEU A 223 -21.36 12.22 -6.94
N ARG A 224 -21.79 12.62 -8.15
CA ARG A 224 -22.97 12.04 -8.81
C ARG A 224 -22.79 10.57 -9.20
N GLU A 225 -21.62 10.22 -9.71
CA GLU A 225 -21.26 8.84 -10.04
C GLU A 225 -21.34 7.97 -8.77
N HIS A 226 -20.66 8.39 -7.69
CA HIS A 226 -20.67 7.70 -6.42
C HIS A 226 -22.08 7.57 -5.81
N LEU A 227 -22.88 8.64 -5.85
CA LEU A 227 -24.26 8.61 -5.36
C LEU A 227 -25.11 7.59 -6.14
N SER A 228 -24.96 7.53 -7.46
CA SER A 228 -25.68 6.55 -8.30
C SER A 228 -25.31 5.12 -7.91
N SER A 229 -24.01 4.84 -7.70
CA SER A 229 -23.54 3.54 -7.23
C SER A 229 -24.06 3.20 -5.84
N VAL A 230 -23.98 4.15 -4.89
CA VAL A 230 -24.51 3.97 -3.53
C VAL A 230 -25.99 3.64 -3.55
N VAL A 231 -26.81 4.39 -4.30
CA VAL A 231 -28.25 4.12 -4.42
C VAL A 231 -28.50 2.75 -5.03
N THR A 232 -27.72 2.34 -6.03
CA THR A 232 -27.83 1.00 -6.63
C THR A 232 -27.55 -0.09 -5.60
N ILE A 233 -26.46 0.04 -4.84
CA ILE A 233 -26.12 -0.92 -3.78
C ILE A 233 -27.21 -0.93 -2.71
N MET A 234 -27.69 0.24 -2.27
CA MET A 234 -28.80 0.31 -1.32
C MET A 234 -30.06 -0.40 -1.83
N LYS A 235 -30.37 -0.34 -3.14
CA LYS A 235 -31.52 -1.05 -3.72
C LYS A 235 -31.33 -2.58 -3.71
N LEU A 236 -30.10 -3.05 -3.85
CA LEU A 236 -29.76 -4.47 -3.85
C LEU A 236 -29.65 -5.07 -2.44
N SER A 237 -29.35 -4.25 -1.42
CA SER A 237 -29.20 -4.70 -0.04
C SER A 237 -30.56 -4.95 0.64
N GLY A 238 -30.66 -6.06 1.37
CA GLY A 238 -31.86 -6.39 2.16
C GLY A 238 -32.06 -5.42 3.32
N ASP A 239 -31.01 -5.16 4.08
CA ASP A 239 -30.98 -4.33 5.28
C ASP A 239 -29.68 -3.49 5.38
N TYR A 240 -29.59 -2.67 6.44
CA TYR A 240 -28.45 -1.76 6.62
C TYR A 240 -27.13 -2.49 6.91
N ASP A 241 -27.16 -3.65 7.54
CA ASP A 241 -25.95 -4.43 7.85
C ASP A 241 -25.41 -5.06 6.58
N ASP A 242 -26.29 -5.53 5.70
CA ASP A 242 -25.95 -6.03 4.37
C ASP A 242 -25.37 -4.95 3.45
N PHE A 243 -25.91 -3.73 3.52
CA PHE A 243 -25.35 -2.56 2.83
C PHE A 243 -23.95 -2.15 3.32
N GLY A 244 -23.65 -2.41 4.59
CA GLY A 244 -22.40 -1.99 5.24
C GLY A 244 -21.20 -2.90 5.01
N LYS A 245 -21.41 -4.11 4.48
CA LYS A 245 -20.37 -5.09 4.14
C LYS A 245 -19.53 -4.64 2.95
#